data_AF-A0A942JET7-F1
#
_entry.id   AF-A0A942JET7-F1
#
_cell.length_a   1.000
_cell.length_b   1.000
_cell.length_c   1.000
_cell.angle_alpha   90.00
_cell.angle_beta   90.00
_cell.angle_gamma   90.00
#
_symmetry.space_group_name_H-M   'P 1'
#
loop_
_entity.id
_entity.type
_entity.pdbx_description
1 polymer ?
#
loop_
_entity_poly.entity_id
_entity_poly.type
_entity_poly.pdbx_seq_one_letter_code
_entity_poly.pdbx_strand_id
1 'polypeptide(L)'
;MRTLLIAIGLLIVVIAGSAAFFIYTTVLYHNLQDGLVRLQQQVEQEEWAKAEVEAERLKKLWRRADDAWMPIMDHRQVDRTDESFTQVFRLVELKNKESLLLEISAVRRLLYRLMETERPNLRNIF
;
A
#
# COMPACT_ATOMS: atom_id res chain seq x y z
N MET A 1 -18.20 32.74 -21.89
CA MET A 1 -16.76 33.00 -21.64
C MET A 1 -16.38 32.86 -20.16
N ARG A 2 -16.92 33.68 -19.23
CA ARG A 2 -16.57 33.59 -17.79
C ARG A 2 -16.90 32.23 -17.16
N THR A 3 -18.08 31.69 -17.45
CA THR A 3 -18.49 30.33 -17.02
C THR A 3 -17.59 29.23 -17.58
N LEU A 4 -17.16 29.37 -18.84
CA LEU A 4 -16.23 28.44 -19.50
C LEU A 4 -14.86 28.45 -18.83
N LEU A 5 -14.32 29.64 -18.50
CA LEU A 5 -13.04 29.77 -17.80
C LEU A 5 -13.09 29.16 -16.39
N ILE A 6 -14.19 29.34 -15.66
CA ILE A 6 -14.40 28.72 -14.34
C ILE A 6 -14.45 27.19 -14.47
N ALA A 7 -15.18 26.67 -15.46
CA ALA A 7 -15.29 25.23 -15.69
C ALA A 7 -13.92 24.61 -16.07
N ILE A 8 -13.16 25.26 -16.93
CA ILE A 8 -11.79 24.83 -17.29
C ILE A 8 -10.88 24.87 -16.06
N GLY A 9 -10.96 25.93 -15.25
CA GLY A 9 -10.20 26.04 -14.01
C GLY A 9 -10.50 24.90 -13.03
N LEU A 10 -11.79 24.59 -12.81
CA LEU A 10 -12.20 23.46 -11.98
C LEU A 10 -11.70 22.12 -12.50
N LEU A 11 -11.80 21.90 -13.82
CA LEU A 11 -11.32 20.67 -14.45
C LEU A 11 -9.80 20.48 -14.24
N ILE A 12 -9.02 21.56 -14.43
CA ILE A 12 -7.56 21.52 -14.20
C ILE A 12 -7.25 21.16 -12.75
N VAL A 13 -7.98 21.72 -11.77
CA VAL A 13 -7.79 21.41 -10.35
C VAL A 13 -8.06 19.93 -10.07
N VAL A 14 -9.14 19.37 -10.62
CA VAL A 14 -9.48 17.95 -10.44
C VAL A 14 -8.42 17.04 -11.06
N ILE A 15 -7.95 17.36 -12.27
CA ILE A 15 -6.90 16.58 -12.96
C ILE A 15 -5.59 16.65 -12.17
N ALA A 16 -5.18 17.84 -11.76
CA ALA A 16 -3.95 18.03 -10.98
C ALA A 16 -4.02 17.30 -9.63
N GLY A 17 -5.16 17.37 -8.93
CA GLY A 17 -5.38 16.66 -7.68
C GLY A 17 -5.32 15.14 -7.86
N SER A 18 -5.96 14.62 -8.91
CA SER A 18 -5.95 13.18 -9.23
C SER A 18 -4.54 12.69 -9.57
N ALA A 19 -3.78 13.45 -10.36
CA ALA A 19 -2.41 13.12 -10.70
C ALA A 19 -1.49 13.13 -9.46
N ALA A 20 -1.63 14.13 -8.59
CA ALA A 20 -0.87 14.20 -7.35
C ALA A 20 -1.19 13.02 -6.42
N PHE A 21 -2.46 12.67 -6.27
CA PHE A 21 -2.89 11.51 -5.50
C PHE A 21 -2.34 10.20 -6.08
N PHE A 22 -2.42 10.01 -7.40
CA PHE A 22 -1.88 8.83 -8.06
C PHE A 22 -0.37 8.65 -7.83
N ILE A 23 0.41 9.74 -7.94
CA ILE A 23 1.85 9.72 -7.68
C ILE A 23 2.11 9.37 -6.21
N TYR A 24 1.41 10.01 -5.28
CA TYR A 24 1.54 9.75 -3.84
C TYR A 24 1.27 8.28 -3.49
N THR A 25 0.17 7.73 -4.00
CA THR A 25 -0.24 6.34 -3.80
C THR A 25 0.75 5.35 -4.43
N THR A 26 1.29 5.66 -5.61
CA THR A 26 2.33 4.85 -6.26
C THR A 26 3.62 4.79 -5.43
N VAL A 27 4.05 5.93 -4.87
CA VAL A 27 5.22 6.00 -3.99
C VAL A 27 5.00 5.19 -2.71
N LEU A 28 3.83 5.32 -2.08
CA LEU A 28 3.49 4.53 -0.89
C LEU A 28 3.50 3.02 -1.17
N TYR A 29 2.89 2.59 -2.27
CA TYR A 29 2.90 1.20 -2.69
C TYR A 29 4.32 0.64 -2.85
N HIS A 30 5.19 1.36 -3.56
CA HIS A 30 6.58 0.92 -3.75
C HIS A 30 7.34 0.85 -2.42
N ASN A 31 7.18 1.85 -1.55
CA ASN A 31 7.80 1.83 -0.23
C ASN A 31 7.34 0.65 0.63
N LEU A 32 6.06 0.27 0.57
CA LEU A 32 5.51 -0.89 1.26
C LEU A 32 6.06 -2.20 0.68
N GLN A 33 6.08 -2.36 -0.64
CA GLN A 33 6.63 -3.54 -1.30
C GLN A 33 8.12 -3.72 -0.99
N ASP A 34 8.91 -2.65 -1.11
CA ASP A 34 10.34 -2.69 -0.83
C ASP A 34 10.61 -2.99 0.66
N GLY A 35 9.79 -2.45 1.56
CA GLY A 35 9.88 -2.77 2.98
C GLY A 35 9.55 -4.23 3.28
N LEU A 36 8.53 -4.80 2.62
CA LEU A 36 8.19 -6.21 2.75
C LEU A 36 9.30 -7.13 2.20
N VAL A 37 9.96 -6.74 1.10
CA VAL A 37 11.13 -7.45 0.58
C VAL A 37 12.29 -7.41 1.56
N ARG A 38 12.58 -6.24 2.13
CA ARG A 38 13.63 -6.12 3.17
C ARG A 38 13.31 -6.94 4.41
N LEU A 39 12.06 -6.90 4.87
CA LEU A 39 11.60 -7.71 6.00
C LEU A 39 11.77 -9.20 5.70
N GLN A 40 11.38 -9.65 4.51
CA GLN A 40 11.58 -11.04 4.06
C GLN A 40 13.05 -11.45 4.15
N GLN A 41 13.96 -10.64 3.59
CA GLN A 41 15.40 -10.92 3.59
C GLN A 41 15.97 -10.99 5.01
N GLN A 42 15.57 -10.08 5.90
CA GLN A 42 16.00 -10.07 7.30
C GLN A 42 15.49 -11.31 8.06
N VAL A 43 14.26 -11.74 7.79
CA VAL A 43 13.67 -12.95 8.40
C VAL A 43 14.34 -14.22 7.87
N GLU A 44 14.64 -14.30 6.57
CA GLU A 44 15.39 -15.40 5.97
C GLU A 44 16.77 -15.58 6.62
N GLN A 45 17.44 -14.45 6.89
CA GLN A 45 18.75 -14.37 7.56
C GLN A 45 18.67 -14.42 9.09
N GLU A 46 17.47 -14.53 9.67
CA GLU A 46 17.22 -14.55 11.12
C GLU A 46 17.72 -13.32 11.88
N GLU A 47 17.83 -12.19 11.18
CA GLU A 47 18.22 -10.89 11.73
C GLU A 47 17.03 -10.20 12.44
N TRP A 48 16.49 -10.84 13.48
CA TRP A 48 15.24 -10.43 14.14
C TRP A 48 15.22 -8.98 14.64
N ALA A 49 16.34 -8.47 15.16
CA ALA A 49 16.42 -7.08 15.58
C ALA A 49 16.22 -6.09 14.41
N LYS A 50 16.71 -6.43 13.21
CA LYS A 50 16.46 -5.61 12.01
C LYS A 50 15.04 -5.79 11.50
N ALA A 51 14.51 -7.02 11.56
CA ALA A 51 13.13 -7.33 11.19
C ALA A 51 12.12 -6.55 12.04
N GLU A 52 12.32 -6.47 13.36
CA GLU A 52 11.48 -5.68 14.28
C GLU A 52 11.50 -4.18 13.91
N VAL A 53 12.67 -3.63 13.57
CA VAL A 53 12.81 -2.22 13.14
C VAL A 53 12.11 -1.97 11.80
N GLU A 54 12.26 -2.87 10.83
CA GLU A 54 11.60 -2.73 9.53
C GLU A 54 10.07 -2.93 9.65
N ALA A 55 9.62 -3.83 10.52
CA ALA A 55 8.20 -4.02 10.82
C ALA A 55 7.55 -2.75 11.40
N GLU A 56 8.21 -2.07 12.34
CA GLU A 56 7.73 -0.79 12.89
C GLU A 56 7.72 0.34 11.83
N ARG A 57 8.68 0.32 10.89
CA ARG A 57 8.65 1.24 9.74
C ARG A 57 7.48 0.93 8.82
N LEU A 58 7.25 -0.34 8.48
CA LEU A 58 6.14 -0.80 7.66
C LEU A 58 4.79 -0.46 8.29
N LYS A 59 4.64 -0.63 9.61
CA LYS A 59 3.42 -0.26 10.35
C LYS A 59 3.07 1.22 10.19
N LYS A 60 4.07 2.10 10.26
CA LYS A 60 3.88 3.55 10.04
C LYS A 60 3.56 3.89 8.58
N LEU A 61 4.18 3.20 7.63
CA LEU A 61 3.89 3.35 6.20
C LEU A 61 2.48 2.87 5.88
N TRP A 62 2.09 1.72 6.41
CA TRP A 62 0.78 1.13 6.22
C TRP A 62 -0.31 2.05 6.77
N ARG A 63 -0.16 2.57 7.99
CA ARG A 63 -1.13 3.52 8.55
C ARG A 63 -1.35 4.74 7.64
N ARG A 64 -0.29 5.30 7.07
CA ARG A 64 -0.40 6.42 6.12
C ARG A 64 -1.11 6.03 4.82
N ALA A 65 -0.84 4.81 4.34
CA ALA A 65 -1.50 4.28 3.16
C ALA A 65 -2.98 4.02 3.43
N ASP A 66 -3.31 3.34 4.53
CA ASP A 66 -4.69 3.10 4.98
C ASP A 66 -5.49 4.39 5.12
N ASP A 67 -4.96 5.40 5.83
CA ASP A 67 -5.57 6.72 5.97
C ASP A 67 -5.87 7.40 4.61
N ALA A 68 -4.99 7.20 3.61
CA ALA A 68 -5.12 7.78 2.28
C ALA A 68 -6.01 6.96 1.34
N TRP A 69 -6.07 5.64 1.53
CA TRP A 69 -6.69 4.69 0.62
C TRP A 69 -8.13 4.37 1.00
N MET A 70 -8.41 4.23 2.31
CA MET A 70 -9.75 3.91 2.82
C MET A 70 -10.86 4.82 2.27
N PRO A 71 -10.70 6.16 2.13
CA PRO A 71 -11.78 7.02 1.65
C PRO A 71 -12.12 6.87 0.15
N ILE A 72 -11.21 6.31 -0.66
CA ILE A 72 -11.29 6.35 -2.13
C ILE A 72 -11.30 4.96 -2.76
N MET A 73 -10.68 3.97 -2.11
CA MET A 73 -10.52 2.60 -2.62
C MET A 73 -11.57 1.65 -2.01
N ASP A 74 -11.70 0.44 -2.57
CA ASP A 74 -12.60 -0.59 -2.05
C ASP A 74 -12.22 -0.97 -0.61
N HIS A 75 -13.07 -0.59 0.35
CA HIS A 75 -12.84 -0.83 1.78
C HIS A 75 -12.57 -2.30 2.07
N ARG A 76 -13.24 -3.23 1.38
CA ARG A 76 -13.04 -4.67 1.61
C ARG A 76 -11.64 -5.13 1.23
N GLN A 77 -11.02 -4.49 0.24
CA GLN A 77 -9.66 -4.82 -0.17
C GLN A 77 -8.63 -4.18 0.75
N VAL A 78 -8.89 -2.94 1.20
CA VAL A 78 -8.07 -2.24 2.19
C VAL A 78 -8.09 -3.00 3.52
N ASP A 79 -9.27 -3.33 4.06
CA ASP A 79 -9.46 -4.07 5.31
C ASP A 79 -8.74 -5.43 5.30
N ARG A 80 -8.86 -6.19 4.21
CA ARG A 80 -8.14 -7.48 4.06
C ARG A 80 -6.62 -7.30 4.06
N THR A 81 -6.15 -6.19 3.50
CA THR A 81 -4.72 -5.87 3.49
C THR A 81 -4.26 -5.48 4.91
N ASP A 82 -5.08 -4.73 5.66
CA ASP A 82 -4.85 -4.40 7.07
C ASP A 82 -4.76 -5.65 7.96
N GLU A 83 -5.72 -6.58 7.80
CA GLU A 83 -5.72 -7.85 8.53
C GLU A 83 -4.42 -8.64 8.28
N SER A 84 -3.97 -8.68 7.03
CA SER A 84 -2.73 -9.38 6.65
C SER A 84 -1.48 -8.68 7.18
N PHE A 85 -1.42 -7.35 7.16
CA PHE A 85 -0.34 -6.59 7.81
C PHE A 85 -0.30 -6.80 9.32
N THR A 86 -1.45 -6.82 9.97
CA THR A 86 -1.56 -7.11 11.41
C THR A 86 -0.97 -8.48 11.74
N GLN A 87 -1.22 -9.48 10.89
CA GLN A 87 -0.61 -10.80 11.04
C GLN A 87 0.91 -10.76 10.84
N VAL A 88 1.42 -10.07 9.81
CA VAL A 88 2.87 -9.86 9.61
C VAL A 88 3.51 -9.30 10.88
N PHE A 89 2.97 -8.23 11.45
CA PHE A 89 3.55 -7.59 12.64
C PHE A 89 3.55 -8.53 13.85
N ARG A 90 2.45 -9.24 14.09
CA ARG A 90 2.38 -10.23 15.17
C ARG A 90 3.37 -11.37 14.97
N LEU A 91 3.54 -11.85 13.75
CA LEU A 91 4.45 -12.96 13.44
C LEU A 91 5.92 -12.57 13.58
N VAL A 92 6.26 -11.29 13.35
CA VAL A 92 7.58 -10.74 13.69
C VAL A 92 7.82 -10.79 15.20
N GLU A 93 6.86 -10.34 16.01
CA GLU A 93 6.96 -10.38 17.48
C GLU A 93 7.13 -11.82 18.01
N LEU A 94 6.41 -12.77 17.40
CA LEU A 94 6.48 -14.19 17.74
C LEU A 94 7.73 -14.90 17.18
N LYS A 95 8.52 -14.24 16.33
CA LYS A 95 9.68 -14.80 15.62
C LYS A 95 9.37 -16.10 14.87
N ASN A 96 8.15 -16.22 14.36
CA ASN A 96 7.70 -17.40 13.64
C ASN A 96 8.06 -17.27 12.15
N LYS A 97 9.28 -17.70 11.81
CA LYS A 97 9.88 -17.55 10.47
C LYS A 97 8.99 -18.08 9.34
N GLU A 98 8.57 -19.34 9.42
CA GLU A 98 7.83 -19.99 8.33
C GLU A 98 6.48 -19.31 8.07
N SER A 99 5.73 -19.06 9.14
CA SER A 99 4.42 -18.40 9.02
C SER A 99 4.57 -16.95 8.54
N LEU A 100 5.61 -16.25 9.00
CA LEU A 100 5.89 -14.87 8.60
C LEU A 100 6.22 -14.78 7.10
N LEU A 101 7.04 -15.69 6.56
CA LEU A 101 7.38 -15.68 5.13
C LEU A 101 6.17 -15.96 4.24
N LEU A 102 5.29 -16.86 4.67
CA LEU A 102 4.01 -17.11 4.00
C LEU A 102 3.12 -15.86 4.03
N GLU A 103 3.00 -15.21 5.19
CA GLU A 103 2.15 -14.04 5.35
C GLU A 103 2.70 -12.81 4.60
N ILE A 104 4.02 -12.62 4.56
CA ILE A 104 4.67 -11.59 3.72
C ILE A 104 4.28 -11.80 2.26
N SER A 105 4.26 -13.05 1.78
CA SER A 105 3.86 -13.35 0.40
C SER A 105 2.37 -13.02 0.17
N ALA A 106 1.52 -13.30 1.15
CA ALA A 106 0.09 -13.00 1.10
C ALA A 106 -0.18 -11.49 1.05
N VAL A 107 0.40 -10.70 1.97
CA VAL A 107 0.18 -9.25 2.02
C VAL A 107 0.74 -8.56 0.78
N ARG A 108 1.88 -9.00 0.24
CA ARG A 108 2.43 -8.47 -1.01
C ARG A 108 1.47 -8.67 -2.18
N ARG A 109 0.80 -9.82 -2.24
CA ARG A 109 -0.21 -10.11 -3.26
C ARG A 109 -1.49 -9.29 -3.06
N LEU A 110 -1.91 -9.07 -1.83
CA LEU A 110 -3.06 -8.20 -1.52
C LEU A 110 -2.78 -6.77 -1.94
N LEU A 111 -1.62 -6.22 -1.57
CA LEU A 111 -1.16 -4.90 -2.01
C LEU A 111 -1.09 -4.77 -3.53
N TYR A 112 -0.56 -5.79 -4.20
CA TYR A 112 -0.50 -5.79 -5.66
C TYR A 112 -1.90 -5.68 -6.28
N ARG A 113 -2.86 -6.50 -5.81
CA ARG A 113 -4.24 -6.47 -6.32
C ARG A 113 -4.94 -5.16 -6.01
N LEU A 114 -4.79 -4.66 -4.79
CA LEU A 114 -5.33 -3.38 -4.36
C LEU A 114 -4.87 -2.24 -5.28
N MET A 115 -3.60 -2.27 -5.71
CA MET A 115 -3.05 -1.26 -6.62
C MET A 115 -3.34 -1.54 -8.09
N GLU A 116 -3.46 -2.80 -8.49
CA GLU A 116 -3.79 -3.19 -9.87
C GLU A 116 -5.19 -2.70 -10.25
N THR A 117 -6.15 -2.73 -9.33
CA THR A 117 -7.50 -2.19 -9.56
C THR A 117 -7.51 -0.67 -9.77
N GLU A 118 -6.58 0.07 -9.16
CA GLU A 118 -6.48 1.52 -9.27
C GLU A 118 -5.66 2.02 -10.47
N ARG A 119 -4.94 1.12 -11.15
CA ARG A 119 -4.20 1.54 -12.36
C ARG A 119 -5.19 1.85 -13.47
N PRO A 120 -5.13 3.05 -14.09
CA PRO A 120 -5.90 3.33 -15.29
C PRO A 120 -5.40 2.41 -16.40
N ASN A 121 -6.09 1.29 -16.59
CA ASN A 121 -5.83 0.30 -17.63
C ASN A 121 -7.04 0.29 -18.56
N LEU A 122 -6.80 0.30 -19.88
CA LEU A 122 -7.85 0.16 -20.89
C LEU A 122 -8.69 -1.11 -20.66
N ARG A 123 -8.12 -2.13 -20.03
CA ARG A 123 -8.78 -3.38 -19.64
C ARG A 123 -9.84 -3.23 -18.52
N ASN A 124 -9.81 -2.13 -17.77
CA ASN A 124 -10.83 -1.78 -16.78
C ASN A 124 -11.90 -0.84 -17.36
N ILE A 125 -11.70 -0.32 -18.58
CA ILE A 125 -12.60 0.62 -19.27
C ILE A 125 -13.37 -0.09 -20.40
N PHE A 126 -12.82 -1.18 -20.96
CA PHE A 126 -13.42 -1.99 -22.04
C PHE A 126 -13.33 -3.49 -21.76
#